data_AF-A0A7W1D4E4-F1
#
_entry.id   AF-A0A7W1D4E4-F1
#
_cell.length_a   1.000
_cell.length_b   1.000
_cell.length_c   1.000
_cell.angle_alpha   90.00
_cell.angle_beta   90.00
_cell.angle_gamma   90.00
#
_symmetry.space_group_name_H-M   'P 1'
#
loop_
_entity.id
_entity.type
_entity.pdbx_description
1 polymer ?
#
loop_
_entity_poly.entity_id
_entity_poly.type
_entity_poly.pdbx_seq_one_letter_code
_entity_poly.pdbx_strand_id
1 'polypeptide(L)'
;TGEPAPMVSATIAMAHSLGLETVAEGVESAEQLPFLRLHGCDEVQGYLFGRPVDTGTIDELLRERGVGHLWTDPEPTPVDDNLGAPRHSGTPFPGRRMQ
;
A
#
# COMPACT_ATOMS: atom_id res chain seq x y z
N THR A 1 7.86 22.03 -15.26
CA THR A 1 8.00 20.61 -15.60
C THR A 1 6.95 19.86 -14.80
N GLY A 2 6.00 19.22 -15.48
CA GLY A 2 4.88 18.52 -14.82
C GLY A 2 5.33 17.14 -14.37
N GLU A 3 6.14 17.06 -13.31
CA GLU A 3 6.46 15.79 -12.68
C GLU A 3 5.18 15.21 -12.06
N PRO A 4 4.89 13.90 -12.18
CA PRO A 4 3.68 13.30 -11.60
C PRO A 4 3.72 13.27 -10.05
N ALA A 5 4.90 13.43 -9.44
CA ALA A 5 5.12 13.35 -8.00
C ALA A 5 4.14 14.22 -7.16
N PRO A 6 3.91 15.52 -7.45
CA PRO A 6 2.99 16.34 -6.65
C PRO A 6 1.53 15.88 -6.72
N MET A 7 1.10 15.31 -7.85
CA MET A 7 -0.26 14.77 -8.01
C MET A 7 -0.43 13.48 -7.22
N VAL A 8 0.57 12.60 -7.22
CA VAL A 8 0.55 11.37 -6.43
C VAL A 8 0.52 11.68 -4.94
N SER A 9 1.39 12.56 -4.45
CA SER A 9 1.41 12.93 -3.02
C SER A 9 0.11 13.61 -2.58
N ALA A 10 -0.49 14.47 -3.42
CA ALA A 10 -1.76 15.11 -3.13
C ALA A 10 -2.92 14.10 -3.09
N THR A 11 -2.91 13.10 -3.96
CA THR A 11 -3.92 12.04 -3.99
C THR A 11 -3.84 11.17 -2.73
N ILE A 12 -2.63 10.79 -2.31
CA ILE A 12 -2.41 10.01 -1.09
C ILE A 12 -2.91 10.79 0.13
N ALA A 13 -2.50 12.06 0.27
CA ALA A 13 -2.95 12.91 1.37
C ALA A 13 -4.48 13.10 1.40
N MET A 14 -5.11 13.21 0.23
CA MET A 14 -6.57 13.32 0.11
C MET A 14 -7.27 12.03 0.55
N ALA A 15 -6.80 10.86 0.09
CA ALA A 15 -7.36 9.56 0.48
C ALA A 15 -7.29 9.37 2.00
N HIS A 16 -6.13 9.66 2.61
CA HIS A 16 -5.97 9.58 4.07
C HIS A 16 -6.87 10.55 4.84
N SER A 17 -7.06 11.77 4.32
CA SER A 17 -8.00 12.73 4.92
C SER A 17 -9.45 12.25 4.90
N LEU A 18 -9.78 11.31 4.01
CA LEU A 18 -11.08 10.67 3.89
C LEU A 18 -11.14 9.31 4.63
N GLY A 19 -10.06 8.89 5.30
CA GLY A 19 -9.99 7.58 5.96
C GLY A 19 -9.97 6.39 4.99
N LEU A 20 -9.42 6.59 3.78
CA LEU A 20 -9.28 5.57 2.75
C LEU A 20 -7.83 5.07 2.67
N GLU A 21 -7.66 3.78 2.39
CA GLU A 21 -6.38 3.15 2.04
C GLU A 21 -6.04 3.40 0.57
N THR A 22 -4.75 3.38 0.26
CA THR A 22 -4.20 3.66 -1.07
C THR A 22 -3.37 2.50 -1.60
N VAL A 23 -3.56 2.20 -2.88
CA VAL A 23 -2.71 1.25 -3.62
C VAL A 23 -2.03 1.99 -4.77
N ALA A 24 -0.70 2.01 -4.79
CA ALA A 24 0.04 2.48 -5.97
C ALA A 24 0.21 1.33 -6.97
N GLU A 25 -0.52 1.40 -8.08
CA GLU A 25 -0.41 0.45 -9.19
C GLU A 25 0.69 0.87 -10.19
N GLY A 26 1.29 -0.11 -10.85
CA GLY A 26 2.33 0.12 -11.87
C GLY A 26 3.74 0.35 -11.33
N VAL A 27 4.06 -0.21 -10.16
CA VAL A 27 5.42 -0.14 -9.59
C VAL A 27 6.35 -1.15 -10.28
N GLU A 28 7.28 -0.66 -11.09
CA GLU A 28 8.16 -1.47 -11.93
C GLU A 28 9.63 -1.44 -11.46
N SER A 29 10.02 -0.41 -10.68
CA SER A 29 11.39 -0.19 -10.22
C SER A 29 11.46 0.08 -8.72
N ALA A 30 12.52 -0.43 -8.08
CA ALA A 30 12.80 -0.19 -6.66
C ALA A 30 13.01 1.31 -6.33
N GLU A 31 13.38 2.12 -7.32
CA GLU A 31 13.57 3.56 -7.20
C GLU A 31 12.26 4.32 -6.90
N GLN A 32 11.11 3.72 -7.21
CA GLN A 32 9.79 4.32 -6.94
C GLN A 32 9.36 4.14 -5.48
N LEU A 33 9.87 3.13 -4.77
CA LEU A 33 9.44 2.77 -3.42
C LEU A 33 9.74 3.86 -2.38
N PRO A 34 10.91 4.53 -2.34
CA PRO A 34 11.19 5.57 -1.36
C PRO A 34 10.19 6.72 -1.42
N PHE A 35 9.76 7.13 -2.62
CA PHE A 35 8.76 8.18 -2.81
C PHE A 35 7.40 7.74 -2.25
N LEU A 36 6.93 6.54 -2.62
CA LEU A 36 5.65 6.00 -2.15
C LEU A 36 5.63 5.82 -0.63
N ARG A 37 6.73 5.32 -0.04
CA ARG A 37 6.90 5.18 1.42
C ARG A 37 6.89 6.52 2.12
N LEU A 38 7.65 7.50 1.62
CA LEU A 38 7.76 8.83 2.21
C LEU A 38 6.41 9.53 2.27
N HIS A 39 5.56 9.32 1.27
CA HIS A 39 4.23 9.90 1.20
C HIS A 39 3.14 9.05 1.87
N GLY A 40 3.48 7.89 2.43
CA GLY A 40 2.55 7.06 3.19
C GLY A 40 1.62 6.18 2.35
N CYS A 41 1.97 5.83 1.12
CA CYS A 41 1.16 4.87 0.36
C CYS A 41 1.09 3.52 1.09
N ASP A 42 -0.12 2.98 1.24
CA ASP A 42 -0.41 1.83 2.12
C ASP A 42 -0.02 0.49 1.47
N GLU A 43 -0.30 0.35 0.17
CA GLU A 43 0.03 -0.84 -0.60
C GLU A 43 0.61 -0.51 -1.98
N VAL A 44 1.32 -1.47 -2.56
CA VAL A 44 1.95 -1.34 -3.88
C VAL A 44 1.70 -2.57 -4.74
N GLN A 45 1.41 -2.35 -6.02
CA GLN A 45 1.27 -3.41 -7.01
C GLN A 45 2.07 -3.06 -8.27
N GLY A 46 2.82 -4.03 -8.79
CA GLY A 46 3.45 -3.90 -10.10
C GLY A 46 4.49 -4.97 -10.39
N TYR A 47 5.13 -4.85 -11.55
CA TYR A 47 6.06 -5.86 -12.06
C TYR A 47 7.32 -6.03 -11.21
N LEU A 48 7.64 -5.06 -10.35
CA LEU A 48 8.69 -5.20 -9.35
C LEU A 48 8.40 -6.37 -8.39
N PHE A 49 7.12 -6.61 -8.07
CA PHE A 49 6.69 -7.63 -7.11
C PHE A 49 6.24 -8.93 -7.79
N GLY A 50 5.67 -8.83 -8.98
CA GLY A 50 5.25 -9.98 -9.76
C GLY A 50 4.59 -9.57 -11.07
N ARG A 51 4.73 -10.41 -12.08
CA ARG A 51 3.95 -10.27 -13.31
C ARG A 51 2.56 -10.87 -13.12
N PRO A 52 1.55 -10.43 -13.90
CA PRO A 52 0.29 -11.15 -14.01
C PRO A 52 0.56 -12.61 -14.39
N VAL A 53 -0.11 -13.53 -13.70
CA VAL A 53 -0.01 -14.96 -13.92
C VAL A 53 -1.38 -15.54 -14.22
N ASP A 54 -1.42 -16.76 -14.76
CA ASP A 54 -2.67 -17.48 -14.99
C ASP A 54 -3.27 -18.01 -13.67
N THR A 55 -4.51 -18.51 -13.76
CA THR A 55 -5.26 -18.98 -12.59
C THR A 55 -4.64 -20.20 -11.91
N GLY A 56 -3.95 -21.07 -12.64
CA GLY A 56 -3.28 -22.23 -12.03
C GLY A 56 -2.07 -21.78 -11.21
N THR A 57 -1.28 -20.86 -11.77
CA THR A 57 -0.10 -20.31 -11.11
C THR A 57 -0.46 -19.46 -9.88
N ILE A 58 -1.50 -18.62 -9.94
CA ILE A 58 -1.88 -17.80 -8.78
C ILE A 58 -2.34 -18.67 -7.60
N ASP A 59 -3.04 -19.77 -7.88
CA ASP A 59 -3.49 -20.75 -6.89
C ASP A 59 -2.32 -21.37 -6.13
N GLU A 60 -1.25 -21.72 -6.85
CA GLU A 60 -0.01 -22.24 -6.26
C GLU A 60 0.67 -21.18 -5.39
N LEU A 61 0.86 -19.96 -5.92
CA LEU A 61 1.47 -18.84 -5.18
C LEU A 61 0.72 -18.52 -3.88
N LEU A 62 -0.61 -18.51 -3.90
CA LEU A 62 -1.44 -18.25 -2.72
C LEU A 62 -1.33 -19.36 -1.67
N ARG A 63 -1.17 -20.62 -2.09
CA ARG A 63 -0.95 -21.75 -1.16
C ARG A 63 0.45 -21.71 -0.54
N GLU A 64 1.48 -21.40 -1.33
CA GLU A 64 2.88 -21.39 -0.88
C GLU A 64 3.23 -20.21 0.01
N ARG A 65 2.80 -19.00 -0.37
CA ARG A 65 3.23 -17.76 0.31
C ARG A 65 2.32 -17.36 1.47
N GLY A 66 1.11 -17.92 1.54
CA GLY A 66 0.07 -17.43 2.44
C GLY A 66 -0.27 -15.95 2.17
N VAL A 67 -1.16 -15.37 2.98
CA VAL A 67 -1.35 -13.91 3.00
C VAL A 67 -0.34 -13.30 3.98
N GLY A 68 0.75 -12.73 3.48
CA GLY A 68 1.73 -12.00 4.30
C GLY A 68 2.72 -11.23 3.42
N HIS A 69 3.23 -10.06 3.77
CA HIS A 69 3.35 -9.35 5.04
C HIS A 69 2.94 -7.89 4.79
N LEU A 70 2.31 -7.24 5.77
CA LEU A 70 1.96 -5.81 5.71
C LEU A 70 3.19 -5.01 5.29
N TRP A 71 3.02 -4.14 4.29
CA TRP A 71 3.94 -3.05 4.00
C TRP A 71 4.17 -2.31 5.32
N THR A 72 5.29 -2.59 5.98
CA THR A 72 5.57 -2.00 7.28
C THR A 72 5.83 -0.52 7.07
N ASP A 73 4.93 0.29 7.64
CA ASP A 73 5.03 1.73 7.68
C ASP A 73 6.44 2.15 8.16
N PRO A 74 7.08 3.15 7.54
CA PRO A 74 8.02 3.96 8.29
C PRO A 74 7.27 4.57 9.49
N GLU A 75 7.93 4.67 10.66
CA GLU A 75 7.41 5.34 11.86
C GLU A 75 6.54 6.53 11.48
N PRO A 76 5.29 6.55 11.93
CA PRO A 76 4.32 7.30 11.19
C PRO A 76 4.56 8.78 11.42
N THR A 77 4.53 9.55 10.33
CA THR A 77 4.78 11.00 10.40
C THR A 77 3.81 11.61 11.42
N PRO A 78 4.29 12.57 12.25
CA PRO A 78 3.39 13.35 13.09
C PRO A 78 2.36 13.99 12.17
N VAL A 79 1.10 13.55 12.30
CA VAL A 79 -0.02 14.25 11.70
C VAL A 79 -0.13 15.56 12.47
N ASP A 80 -0.22 16.69 11.76
CA ASP A 80 -0.61 17.94 12.43
C ASP A 80 -1.94 17.69 13.15
N ASP A 81 -2.01 18.01 14.45
CA ASP A 81 -3.05 17.64 15.42
C ASP A 81 -4.49 18.12 15.09
N ASN A 82 -4.73 18.65 13.89
CA ASN A 82 -6.03 19.16 13.42
C ASN A 82 -6.80 18.23 12.48
N LEU A 83 -6.30 17.02 12.19
CA LEU A 83 -7.03 16.02 11.40
C LEU A 83 -7.16 14.73 12.20
N GLY A 84 -8.30 14.57 12.87
CA GLY A 84 -8.52 13.63 13.95
C GLY A 84 -8.14 12.16 13.70
N ALA A 85 -7.58 11.61 14.77
CA ALA A 85 -7.47 10.21 15.19
C ALA A 85 -6.16 9.43 14.84
N PRO A 86 -5.58 8.72 15.84
CA PRO A 86 -4.43 7.85 15.63
C PRO A 86 -4.81 6.61 14.80
N ARG A 87 -3.95 6.31 13.83
CA ARG A 87 -3.92 5.06 13.05
C ARG A 87 -4.01 3.82 13.95
N HIS A 88 -4.95 2.94 13.66
CA HIS A 88 -4.98 1.60 14.26
C HIS A 88 -3.75 0.84 13.76
N SER A 89 -2.79 0.66 14.67
CA SER A 89 -1.67 -0.26 14.55
C SER A 89 -2.14 -1.61 14.02
N GLY A 90 -1.60 -2.00 12.86
CA GLY A 90 -1.60 -3.36 12.31
C GLY A 90 -2.59 -4.36 12.90
N THR A 91 -3.87 -4.24 12.57
CA THR A 91 -4.71 -5.43 12.67
C THR A 91 -4.33 -6.34 11.50
N PRO A 92 -3.85 -7.58 11.74
CA PRO A 92 -3.80 -8.58 10.68
C PRO A 92 -5.22 -8.70 10.12
N PHE A 93 -5.38 -8.85 8.81
CA PHE A 93 -6.65 -9.29 8.23
C PHE A 93 -7.23 -10.39 9.13
N PRO A 94 -8.32 -10.16 9.88
CA PRO A 94 -9.00 -11.27 10.50
C PRO A 94 -9.56 -12.04 9.33
N GLY A 95 -8.94 -13.19 9.04
CA GLY A 95 -9.44 -14.14 8.06
C GLY A 95 -10.95 -14.21 8.22
N ARG A 96 -11.66 -13.78 7.19
CA ARG A 96 -13.10 -13.95 7.10
C ARG A 96 -13.29 -15.46 7.10
N ARG A 97 -13.58 -16.04 8.27
CA ARG A 97 -14.06 -17.42 8.38
C ARG A 97 -15.32 -17.47 7.52
N MET A 98 -15.18 -17.98 6.31
CA MET A 98 -16.31 -18.60 5.63
C MET A 98 -16.66 -19.83 6.47
N GLN A 99 -17.95 -19.96 6.76
CA GLN A 99 -18.52 -21.10 7.46
C GLN A 99 -18.14 -22.42 6.79
#